data_AF-A0A815TDE9-F1
#
_entry.id   AF-A0A815TDE9-F1
#
_cell.length_a   1.000
_cell.length_b   1.000
_cell.length_c   1.000
_cell.angle_alpha   90.00
_cell.angle_beta   90.00
_cell.angle_gamma   90.00
#
_symmetry.space_group_name_H-M   'P 1'
#
loop_
_entity.id
_entity.type
_entity.pdbx_description
1 polymer ?
#
loop_
_entity_poly.entity_id
_entity_poly.type
_entity_poly.pdbx_seq_one_letter_code
_entity_poly.pdbx_strand_id
1 'polypeptide(L)'
;RDPMTITIEGSNSNGLALTLGSSWTLIYNGSAGFETDPGRSAWGTLQLIPNPSIAFASYRLLVTSKEGIEACASYSEILFFMY
;
A
#
# COMPACT_ATOMS: atom_id res chain seq x y z
N ARG A 1 12.97 -4.84 7.50
CA ARG A 1 12.68 -3.41 7.56
C ARG A 1 11.88 -2.93 6.37
N ASP A 2 12.25 -3.30 5.14
CA ASP A 2 11.67 -2.69 3.94
C ASP A 2 10.35 -3.41 3.57
N PRO A 3 9.26 -2.69 3.23
CA PRO A 3 8.01 -3.33 2.83
C PRO A 3 8.22 -4.20 1.58
N MET A 4 7.76 -5.46 1.61
CA MET A 4 7.86 -6.37 0.46
C MET A 4 6.51 -6.52 -0.23
N THR A 5 5.45 -6.67 0.57
CA THR A 5 4.09 -6.73 0.03
C THR A 5 3.16 -5.76 0.76
N ILE A 6 2.21 -5.22 0.01
CA ILE A 6 1.20 -4.29 0.50
C ILE A 6 -0.20 -4.65 -0.01
N THR A 7 -1.22 -4.20 0.72
CA THR A 7 -2.55 -3.98 0.14
C THR A 7 -2.82 -2.49 -0.02
N ILE A 8 -3.53 -2.15 -1.09
CA ILE A 8 -4.17 -0.84 -1.27
C ILE A 8 -5.66 -1.10 -1.35
N GLU A 9 -6.41 -0.35 -0.55
CA GLU A 9 -7.83 -0.57 -0.35
C GLU A 9 -8.56 0.77 -0.34
N GLY A 10 -9.78 0.75 -0.86
CA GLY A 10 -10.64 1.93 -0.96
C GLY A 10 -11.91 1.81 -0.13
N SER A 11 -12.41 2.94 0.35
CA SER A 11 -13.69 3.03 1.06
C SER A 11 -14.45 4.31 0.70
N ASN A 12 -15.78 4.19 0.65
CA ASN A 12 -16.72 5.32 0.60
C ASN A 12 -17.52 5.46 1.91
N SER A 13 -17.11 4.73 2.97
CA SER A 13 -17.66 4.85 4.31
C SER A 13 -17.16 6.12 5.01
N ASN A 14 -17.86 6.54 6.06
CA ASN A 14 -17.55 7.78 6.78
C ASN A 14 -17.25 7.54 8.27
N GLY A 15 -16.47 8.45 8.87
CA GLY A 15 -16.25 8.51 10.32
C GLY A 15 -15.70 7.21 10.91
N LEU A 16 -16.29 6.75 12.01
CA LEU A 16 -15.82 5.55 12.74
C LEU A 16 -15.89 4.27 11.91
N ALA A 17 -16.73 4.19 10.88
CA ALA A 17 -16.82 3.02 10.02
C ALA A 17 -15.50 2.74 9.29
N LEU A 18 -14.65 3.75 9.06
CA LEU A 18 -13.32 3.57 8.46
C LEU A 18 -12.36 2.77 9.35
N THR A 19 -12.65 2.61 10.64
CA THR A 19 -11.85 1.76 11.55
C THR A 19 -12.17 0.27 11.41
N LEU A 20 -13.28 -0.08 10.74
CA LEU A 20 -13.70 -1.46 10.52
C LEU A 20 -13.09 -2.00 9.23
N GLY A 21 -12.41 -3.15 9.30
CA GLY A 21 -11.82 -3.79 8.12
C GLY A 21 -12.84 -4.11 7.03
N SER A 22 -14.09 -4.41 7.40
CA SER A 22 -15.19 -4.69 6.45
C SER A 22 -15.64 -3.48 5.62
N SER A 23 -15.25 -2.26 5.99
CA SER A 23 -15.55 -1.05 5.23
C SER A 23 -14.65 -0.85 4.01
N TRP A 24 -13.64 -1.70 3.82
CA TRP A 24 -12.59 -1.53 2.83
C TRP A 24 -12.70 -2.56 1.71
N THR A 25 -12.62 -2.09 0.47
CA THR A 25 -12.61 -2.91 -0.74
C THR A 25 -11.18 -3.01 -1.25
N LEU A 26 -10.71 -4.23 -1.48
CA LEU A 26 -9.37 -4.48 -2.01
C LEU A 26 -9.24 -3.95 -3.44
N ILE A 27 -8.23 -3.11 -3.69
CA ILE A 27 -7.87 -2.58 -5.02
C ILE A 27 -6.62 -3.28 -5.52
N TYR A 28 -5.62 -3.47 -4.64
CA TYR A 28 -4.35 -4.10 -4.97
C TYR A 28 -3.87 -4.97 -3.80
N ASN A 29 -3.29 -6.12 -4.12
CA ASN A 29 -2.56 -6.97 -3.19
C ASN A 29 -1.35 -7.54 -3.93
N GLY A 30 -0.16 -7.10 -3.55
CA GLY A 30 1.05 -7.48 -4.28
C GLY A 30 2.31 -6.80 -3.76
N SER A 31 3.29 -6.74 -4.64
CA SER A 31 4.61 -6.16 -4.39
C SER A 31 4.54 -4.70 -3.95
N ALA A 32 5.43 -4.32 -3.04
CA ALA A 32 5.72 -2.92 -2.71
C ALA A 32 6.82 -2.31 -3.60
N GLY A 33 7.40 -3.10 -4.49
CA GLY A 33 8.44 -2.68 -5.43
C GLY A 33 9.88 -2.85 -4.95
N PHE A 34 10.13 -3.51 -3.82
CA PHE A 34 11.47 -3.68 -3.22
C PHE A 34 12.07 -5.08 -3.41
N GLU A 35 11.54 -5.85 -4.35
CA GLU A 35 11.98 -7.25 -4.58
C GLU A 35 13.42 -7.34 -5.11
N THR A 36 13.91 -6.24 -5.67
CA THR A 36 15.33 -6.01 -5.94
C THR A 36 15.75 -4.82 -5.10
N ASP A 37 16.77 -4.99 -4.25
CA ASP A 37 17.29 -3.93 -3.39
C ASP A 37 17.72 -2.72 -4.24
N PRO A 38 16.99 -1.58 -4.16
CA PRO A 38 17.33 -0.38 -4.93
C PRO A 38 18.51 0.39 -4.30
N GLY A 39 19.02 -0.08 -3.16
CA GLY A 39 19.92 0.65 -2.30
C GLY A 39 19.19 1.56 -1.31
N ARG A 40 19.94 2.11 -0.36
CA ARG A 40 19.38 3.02 0.66
C ARG A 40 18.94 4.33 0.03
N SER A 41 17.83 4.88 0.52
CA SER A 41 17.29 6.18 0.10
C SER A 41 16.95 6.27 -1.40
N ALA A 42 16.75 5.11 -2.04
CA ALA A 42 16.29 5.01 -3.42
C ALA A 42 14.81 4.55 -3.45
N TRP A 43 14.13 4.91 -4.53
CA TRP A 43 12.76 4.46 -4.79
C TRP A 43 12.75 2.98 -5.16
N GLY A 44 11.74 2.25 -4.70
CA GLY A 44 11.40 0.95 -5.24
C GLY A 44 10.90 1.04 -6.69
N THR A 45 10.70 -0.12 -7.31
CA THR A 45 10.13 -0.22 -8.65
C THR A 45 8.67 0.25 -8.67
N LEU A 46 8.29 0.98 -9.71
CA LEU A 46 6.92 1.46 -9.90
C LEU A 46 5.95 0.29 -10.04
N GLN A 47 4.90 0.28 -9.21
CA GLN A 47 3.86 -0.74 -9.26
C GLN A 47 2.65 -0.23 -10.05
N LEU A 48 2.28 -0.97 -11.10
CA LEU A 48 1.07 -0.70 -11.88
C LEU A 48 -0.12 -1.31 -11.14
N ILE A 49 -1.02 -0.43 -10.69
CA ILE A 49 -2.23 -0.82 -9.98
C ILE A 49 -3.41 -0.74 -10.95
N PRO A 50 -4.24 -1.79 -11.05
CA PRO A 50 -5.46 -1.72 -11.83
C PRO A 50 -6.36 -0.58 -11.33
N ASN A 51 -6.87 0.23 -12.25
CA ASN A 51 -7.87 1.23 -11.89
C ASN A 51 -9.11 0.51 -11.34
N PRO A 52 -9.57 0.83 -10.11
CA PRO A 52 -10.80 0.28 -9.60
C PRO A 52 -11.97 0.74 -10.48
N SER A 53 -12.99 -0.10 -10.61
CA SER A 53 -14.22 0.25 -11.36
C SER A 53 -15.04 1.38 -10.72
N ILE A 54 -14.73 1.72 -9.46
CA ILE A 54 -15.41 2.74 -8.67
C ILE A 54 -14.33 3.63 -8.02
N ALA A 55 -14.55 4.95 -8.00
CA ALA A 55 -13.72 5.88 -7.26
C ALA A 55 -14.05 5.81 -5.75
N PHE A 56 -13.02 5.92 -4.91
CA PHE A 56 -13.17 5.89 -3.45
C PHE A 56 -12.81 7.25 -2.85
N ALA A 57 -13.52 7.65 -1.81
CA ALA A 57 -13.27 8.90 -1.08
C ALA A 57 -12.13 8.76 -0.05
N SER A 58 -11.83 7.53 0.37
CA SER A 58 -10.75 7.22 1.32
C SER A 58 -9.93 6.03 0.82
N TYR A 59 -8.63 6.10 1.04
CA TYR A 59 -7.68 5.05 0.70
C TYR A 59 -6.86 4.69 1.93
N ARG A 60 -6.49 3.41 2.04
CA ARG A 60 -5.46 2.96 2.99
C ARG A 60 -4.46 2.05 2.31
N LEU A 61 -3.25 2.06 2.83
CA LEU A 61 -2.19 1.15 2.49
C LEU A 61 -1.81 0.36 3.73
N LEU A 62 -1.71 -0.96 3.60
CA LEU A 62 -1.28 -1.85 4.67
C LEU A 62 -0.05 -2.62 4.21
N VAL A 63 1.01 -2.63 5.01
CA VAL A 63 2.16 -3.51 4.78
C VAL A 63 1.79 -4.91 5.27
N THR A 64 1.80 -5.89 4.38
CA THR A 64 1.44 -7.29 4.69
C THR A 64 2.65 -8.18 4.89
N SER A 65 3.80 -7.81 4.31
CA SER A 65 5.08 -8.43 4.63
C SER A 65 6.23 -7.45 4.45
N LYS A 66 7.37 -7.76 5.06
CA LYS A 66 8.59 -6.96 5.00
C LYS A 66 9.83 -7.85 4.97
N GLU A 67 10.93 -7.30 4.51
CA GLU A 67 12.23 -7.95 4.60
C GLU A 67 12.73 -7.97 6.05
N GLY A 68 13.74 -8.77 6.35
CA GLY A 68 14.44 -8.76 7.63
C GLY A 68 13.59 -9.12 8.86
N ILE A 69 14.21 -9.06 10.03
CA ILE A 69 13.65 -9.56 11.29
C ILE A 69 13.16 -8.48 12.25
N GLU A 70 13.27 -7.19 11.89
CA GLU A 70 12.87 -6.09 12.77
C GLU A 70 11.36 -6.13 13.05
N ALA A 71 10.87 -5.43 14.08
CA ALA A 71 9.44 -5.45 14.42
C ALA A 71 8.59 -4.48 13.58
N CYS A 72 9.22 -3.64 12.75
CA CYS A 72 8.54 -2.59 11.99
C CYS A 72 8.92 -2.61 10.51
N ALA A 73 8.03 -2.06 9.70
CA ALA A 73 8.33 -1.62 8.35
C ALA A 73 8.77 -0.15 8.38
N SER A 74 9.69 0.26 7.49
CA SER A 74 10.16 1.64 7.41
C SER A 74 10.15 2.12 5.96
N TYR A 75 9.57 3.30 5.74
CA TYR A 75 9.54 4.00 4.46
C TYR A 75 9.41 5.50 4.76
N SER A 76 10.01 6.34 3.92
CA SER A 76 9.97 7.80 4.10
C SER A 76 8.79 8.46 3.41
N GLU A 77 8.39 7.93 2.26
CA GLU A 77 7.36 8.51 1.40
C GLU A 77 6.69 7.44 0.55
N ILE A 78 5.44 7.70 0.14
CA ILE A 78 4.69 6.92 -0.84
C ILE A 78 4.04 7.92 -1.80
N LEU A 79 4.23 7.71 -3.10
CA LEU A 79 3.64 8.54 -4.15
C LEU A 79 2.58 7.74 -4.91
N PHE A 80 1.38 8.31 -5.02
CA PHE A 80 0.32 7.80 -5.86
C PHE A 80 0.20 8.67 -7.11
N PHE A 81 0.29 8.04 -8.29
CA PHE A 81 0.12 8.71 -9.58
C PHE A 81 -1.23 8.31 -10.18
N MET A 82 -2.09 9.27 -10.49
CA MET A 82 -3.25 9.07 -11.36
C MET A 82 -2.88 9.53 -12.77
N TYR A 83 -3.18 8.68 -13.76
CA TYR A 83 -3.05 8.96 -15.19
C TYR A 83 -4.39 8.77 -15.89
#